data_AF-A0A7H4P3G5-F1
#
_entry.id   AF-A0A7H4P3G5-F1
#
_cell.length_a   1.000
_cell.length_b   1.000
_cell.length_c   1.000
_cell.angle_alpha   90.00
_cell.angle_beta   90.00
_cell.angle_gamma   90.00
#
_symmetry.space_group_name_H-M   'P 1'
#
loop_
_entity.id
_entity.type
_entity.pdbx_description
1 polymer ?
#
loop_
_entity_poly.entity_id
_entity_poly.type
_entity_poly.pdbx_seq_one_letter_code
_entity_poly.pdbx_strand_id
1 'polypeptide(L)'
;MEIKLHANATTTPRTRKYLQESTKSDRELAQELGISITTVRRWRNRSQISDNHTTPHLIHKVLRQEQENLINALRDALRAPLDELLFMVNEGLGIAISRATLNRYLRPAHEGRKSAAPQGKESVKGRGCAPIP
;
A
#
# COMPACT_ATOMS: atom_id res chain seq x y z
N MET A 1 -25.27 7.52 -3.49
CA MET A 1 -23.84 7.50 -3.15
C MET A 1 -23.72 7.23 -1.66
N GLU A 2 -23.17 6.08 -1.26
CA GLU A 2 -22.77 5.88 0.13
C GLU A 2 -21.51 6.71 0.40
N ILE A 3 -21.63 7.73 1.23
CA ILE A 3 -20.52 8.61 1.57
C ILE A 3 -20.07 8.24 2.98
N LYS A 4 -18.94 7.54 3.07
CA LYS A 4 -18.27 7.28 4.36
C LYS A 4 -17.58 8.57 4.81
N LEU A 5 -18.28 9.38 5.60
CA LEU A 5 -17.78 10.64 6.13
C LEU A 5 -17.19 10.43 7.53
N HIS A 6 -16.00 10.97 7.79
CA HIS A 6 -15.44 11.02 9.13
C HIS A 6 -16.15 12.10 9.97
N ALA A 7 -16.34 11.87 11.27
CA ALA A 7 -17.07 12.79 12.16
C ALA A 7 -16.48 14.22 12.18
N ASN A 8 -15.15 14.34 12.07
CA ASN A 8 -14.44 15.63 12.08
C ASN A 8 -14.24 16.25 10.68
N ALA A 9 -14.92 15.74 9.64
CA ALA A 9 -14.72 16.23 8.28
C ALA A 9 -15.41 17.59 8.06
N THR A 10 -14.63 18.67 8.01
CA THR A 10 -15.14 20.04 7.78
C THR A 10 -15.57 20.28 6.33
N THR A 11 -14.82 19.77 5.35
CA THR A 11 -15.11 19.94 3.91
C THR A 11 -15.93 18.77 3.36
N THR A 12 -17.19 18.70 3.76
CA THR A 12 -18.14 17.68 3.30
C THR A 12 -18.59 17.94 1.85
N PRO A 13 -19.14 16.94 1.14
CA PRO A 13 -19.73 17.13 -0.20
C PRO A 13 -20.80 18.22 -0.24
N ARG A 14 -21.58 18.38 0.83
CA ARG A 14 -22.57 19.47 0.97
C ARG A 14 -21.86 20.83 1.01
N THR A 15 -20.81 20.96 1.81
CA THR A 15 -20.01 22.19 1.90
C THR A 15 -19.33 22.53 0.57
N ARG A 16 -18.80 21.53 -0.12
CA ARG A 16 -18.15 21.70 -1.45
C ARG A 16 -19.14 22.17 -2.52
N LYS A 17 -20.35 21.60 -2.53
CA LYS A 17 -21.43 22.02 -3.43
C LYS A 17 -21.83 23.48 -3.15
N TYR A 18 -22.00 23.83 -1.88
CA TYR A 18 -22.29 25.21 -1.47
C TYR A 18 -21.21 26.20 -1.93
N LEU A 19 -19.93 25.84 -1.79
CA LEU A 19 -18.81 26.66 -2.26
C LEU A 19 -18.84 26.92 -3.78
N GLN A 20 -19.29 25.96 -4.58
CA GLN A 20 -19.39 26.11 -6.03
C GLN A 20 -20.60 26.95 -6.46
N GLU A 21 -21.74 26.77 -5.81
CA GLU A 21 -23.00 27.47 -6.16
C GLU A 21 -23.04 28.91 -5.63
N SER A 22 -22.22 29.24 -4.62
CA SER A 22 -22.25 30.56 -3.99
C SER A 22 -21.60 31.68 -4.83
N THR A 23 -22.30 32.81 -4.92
CA THR A 23 -21.82 34.06 -5.55
C THR A 23 -21.07 34.97 -4.59
N LYS A 24 -21.03 34.63 -3.29
CA LYS A 24 -20.33 35.40 -2.24
C LYS A 24 -18.82 35.50 -2.50
N SER A 25 -18.16 36.43 -1.81
CA SER A 25 -16.70 36.57 -1.88
C SER A 25 -15.99 35.41 -1.15
N ASP A 26 -14.78 35.06 -1.59
CA ASP A 26 -14.02 33.97 -0.98
C ASP A 26 -13.73 34.21 0.52
N ARG A 27 -13.61 35.48 0.93
CA ARG A 27 -13.33 35.88 2.31
C ARG A 27 -14.52 35.66 3.22
N GLU A 28 -15.72 36.01 2.76
CA GLU A 28 -16.96 35.79 3.52
C GLU A 28 -17.24 34.30 3.72
N LEU A 29 -17.06 33.49 2.66
CA LEU A 29 -17.24 32.04 2.73
C LEU A 29 -16.24 31.37 3.67
N ALA A 30 -14.99 31.84 3.67
CA ALA A 30 -13.95 31.34 4.57
C ALA A 30 -14.30 31.60 6.04
N GLN A 31 -14.83 32.79 6.36
CA GLN A 31 -15.26 33.15 7.71
C GLN A 31 -16.51 32.37 8.14
N GLU A 32 -17.51 32.25 7.25
CA GLU A 32 -18.77 31.53 7.53
C GLU A 32 -18.55 30.04 7.80
N LEU A 33 -17.69 29.40 7.02
CA LEU A 33 -17.43 27.96 7.11
C LEU A 33 -16.25 27.60 8.01
N GLY A 34 -15.51 28.58 8.54
CA GLY A 34 -14.32 28.36 9.36
C GLY A 34 -13.18 27.63 8.63
N ILE A 35 -13.05 27.83 7.32
CA ILE A 35 -12.03 27.20 6.46
C ILE A 35 -11.09 28.24 5.87
N SER A 36 -9.89 27.83 5.45
CA SER A 36 -8.95 28.76 4.83
C SER A 36 -9.46 29.29 3.48
N ILE A 37 -9.12 30.55 3.17
CA ILE A 37 -9.44 31.18 1.87
C ILE A 37 -8.85 30.36 0.70
N THR A 38 -7.67 29.76 0.90
CA THR A 38 -7.04 28.87 -0.08
C THR A 38 -7.88 27.62 -0.37
N THR A 39 -8.56 27.08 0.65
CA THR A 39 -9.45 25.94 0.52
C THR A 39 -10.71 26.31 -0.27
N VAL A 40 -11.29 27.49 0.01
CA VAL A 40 -12.43 28.03 -0.75
C VAL A 40 -12.08 28.15 -2.24
N ARG A 41 -10.97 28.84 -2.57
CA ARG A 41 -10.51 29.00 -3.96
C ARG A 41 -10.28 27.67 -4.67
N ARG A 42 -9.65 26.71 -3.98
CA ARG A 42 -9.38 25.38 -4.55
C ARG A 42 -10.66 24.62 -4.89
N TRP A 43 -11.69 24.70 -4.04
CA TRP A 43 -12.96 24.02 -4.26
C TRP A 43 -13.82 24.71 -5.33
N ARG A 44 -13.78 26.04 -5.40
CA ARG A 44 -14.52 26.82 -6.42
C ARG A 44 -14.04 26.52 -7.84
N ASN A 45 -12.73 26.37 -8.02
CA ASN A 45 -12.12 26.07 -9.33
C ASN A 45 -12.15 24.57 -9.69
N ARG A 46 -12.65 23.70 -8.81
CA ARG A 46 -12.67 22.25 -9.06
C ARG A 46 -13.89 21.90 -9.91
N SER A 47 -13.72 21.05 -10.91
CA SER A 47 -14.82 20.60 -11.77
C SER A 47 -15.73 19.55 -11.11
N GLN A 48 -15.27 18.90 -10.04
CA GLN A 48 -15.99 17.80 -9.39
C GLN A 48 -16.14 18.03 -7.87
N ILE A 49 -17.32 17.69 -7.36
CA ILE A 49 -17.70 17.81 -5.95
C ILE A 49 -17.34 16.53 -5.17
N SER A 50 -17.45 15.38 -5.84
CA SER A 50 -17.10 14.07 -5.30
C SER A 50 -15.60 13.93 -5.12
N ASP A 51 -15.20 13.05 -4.20
CA ASP A 51 -13.80 12.69 -4.08
C ASP A 51 -13.37 11.81 -5.26
N ASN A 52 -12.20 12.10 -5.82
CA ASN A 52 -11.65 11.27 -6.88
C ASN A 52 -10.96 10.06 -6.27
N HIS A 53 -10.93 8.98 -7.04
CA HIS A 53 -10.17 7.82 -6.62
C HIS A 53 -8.68 8.20 -6.50
N THR A 54 -8.14 8.10 -5.28
CA THR A 54 -6.75 8.47 -4.99
C THR A 54 -5.78 7.34 -5.35
N THR A 55 -6.27 6.15 -5.70
CA THR A 55 -5.39 5.05 -6.09
C THR A 55 -4.81 5.34 -7.48
N PRO A 56 -3.52 5.03 -7.70
CA PRO A 56 -2.93 5.14 -9.03
C PRO A 56 -3.67 4.22 -10.00
N HIS A 57 -4.02 4.76 -11.17
CA HIS A 57 -4.71 3.99 -12.23
C HIS A 57 -3.82 2.91 -12.85
N LEU A 58 -2.49 3.11 -12.82
CA LEU A 58 -1.49 2.18 -13.34
C LEU A 58 -0.49 1.85 -12.25
N ILE A 59 -0.38 0.57 -11.93
CA ILE A 59 0.63 0.03 -11.01
C ILE A 59 1.59 -0.80 -11.86
N HIS A 60 2.81 -0.31 -12.05
CA HIS A 60 3.86 -1.06 -12.73
C HIS A 60 4.34 -2.20 -11.83
N LYS A 61 3.79 -3.39 -12.05
CA LYS A 61 4.25 -4.62 -11.40
C LYS A 61 5.46 -5.18 -12.15
N VAL A 62 6.45 -5.67 -11.41
CA VAL A 62 7.62 -6.37 -11.98
C VAL A 62 7.22 -7.74 -12.53
N LEU A 63 6.23 -8.38 -11.90
CA LEU A 63 5.68 -9.67 -12.31
C LEU A 63 4.28 -9.51 -12.88
N ARG A 64 4.00 -10.25 -13.96
CA ARG A 64 2.62 -10.43 -14.45
C ARG A 64 1.87 -11.39 -13.52
N GLN A 65 0.54 -11.27 -13.49
CA GLN A 65 -0.30 -12.11 -12.63
C GLN A 65 -0.06 -13.61 -12.85
N GLU A 66 0.14 -14.03 -14.10
CA GLU A 66 0.46 -15.42 -14.45
C GLU A 66 1.80 -15.90 -13.87
N GLN A 67 2.81 -15.03 -13.87
CA GLN A 67 4.13 -15.34 -13.30
C GLN A 67 4.05 -15.43 -11.78
N GLU A 68 3.31 -14.52 -11.13
CA GLU A 68 3.05 -14.59 -9.68
C GLU A 68 2.37 -15.91 -9.30
N ASN A 69 1.38 -16.36 -10.09
CA ASN A 69 0.65 -17.60 -9.85
C ASN A 69 1.55 -18.82 -10.00
N LEU A 70 2.35 -18.88 -11.07
CA LEU A 70 3.30 -19.96 -11.33
C LEU A 70 4.36 -20.05 -10.23
N ILE A 71 4.93 -18.92 -9.80
CA ILE A 71 5.93 -18.88 -8.72
C ILE A 71 5.34 -19.37 -7.40
N ASN A 72 4.10 -18.98 -7.08
CA ASN A 72 3.40 -19.46 -5.89
C ASN A 72 3.11 -20.97 -5.97
N ALA A 73 2.66 -21.48 -7.13
CA ALA A 73 2.44 -22.90 -7.34
C ALA A 73 3.74 -23.73 -7.21
N LEU A 74 4.85 -23.22 -7.77
CA LEU A 74 6.17 -23.83 -7.61
C LEU A 74 6.60 -23.88 -6.14
N ARG A 75 6.38 -22.80 -5.40
CA ARG A 75 6.66 -22.75 -3.96
C ARG A 75 5.85 -23.77 -3.18
N ASP A 76 4.57 -23.94 -3.51
CA ASP A 76 3.69 -24.89 -2.82
C ASP A 76 4.07 -26.34 -3.16
N ALA A 77 4.43 -26.62 -4.42
CA ALA A 77 4.84 -27.94 -4.88
C ALA A 77 6.20 -28.39 -4.34
N LEU A 78 7.22 -27.53 -4.40
CA LEU A 78 8.58 -27.89 -3.96
C LEU A 78 8.81 -27.63 -2.47
N ARG A 79 7.96 -26.83 -1.82
CA ARG A 79 8.17 -26.30 -0.45
C ARG A 79 9.55 -25.69 -0.25
N ALA A 80 10.15 -25.19 -1.33
CA ALA A 80 11.52 -24.70 -1.38
C ALA A 80 11.73 -23.45 -0.50
N PRO A 81 12.94 -23.27 0.07
CA PRO A 81 13.32 -22.02 0.71
C PRO A 81 13.32 -20.87 -0.31
N LEU A 82 13.22 -19.64 0.20
CA LEU A 82 13.11 -18.43 -0.62
C LEU A 82 14.29 -18.26 -1.59
N ASP A 83 15.49 -18.68 -1.19
CA ASP A 83 16.72 -18.49 -1.95
C ASP A 83 16.82 -19.47 -3.14
N GLU A 84 16.36 -20.72 -2.98
CA GLU A 84 16.24 -21.66 -4.09
C GLU A 84 15.17 -21.22 -5.09
N LEU A 85 14.04 -20.70 -4.60
CA LEU A 85 13.00 -20.14 -5.46
C LEU A 85 13.52 -18.92 -6.23
N LEU A 86 14.34 -18.08 -5.61
CA LEU A 86 14.96 -16.93 -6.26
C LEU A 86 15.88 -17.38 -7.40
N PHE A 87 16.67 -18.43 -7.19
CA PHE A 87 17.52 -19.01 -8.23
C PHE A 87 16.68 -19.55 -9.40
N MET A 88 15.65 -20.34 -9.12
CA MET A 88 14.77 -20.89 -10.15
C MET A 88 14.05 -19.82 -10.99
N VAL A 89 13.66 -18.69 -10.36
CA VAL A 89 12.98 -17.62 -11.08
C VAL A 89 13.95 -16.78 -11.93
N ASN A 90 15.14 -16.47 -11.40
CA ASN A 90 16.13 -15.70 -12.16
C ASN A 90 16.73 -16.54 -13.29
N GLU A 91 17.22 -17.74 -13.00
CA GLU A 91 17.92 -18.58 -13.98
C GLU A 91 16.96 -19.42 -14.83
N GLY A 92 15.89 -19.95 -14.23
CA GLY A 92 14.95 -20.82 -14.94
C GLY A 92 13.93 -20.06 -15.80
N LEU A 93 13.41 -18.94 -15.29
CA LEU A 93 12.40 -18.14 -16.00
C LEU A 93 13.01 -16.89 -16.67
N GLY A 94 14.29 -16.59 -16.45
CA GLY A 94 14.96 -15.40 -16.99
C GLY A 94 14.42 -14.08 -16.44
N ILE A 95 13.74 -14.09 -15.29
CA ILE A 95 13.12 -12.90 -14.71
C ILE A 95 14.03 -12.35 -13.62
N ALA A 96 14.75 -11.27 -13.95
CA ALA A 96 15.61 -10.57 -13.00
C ALA A 96 14.79 -9.92 -11.87
N ILE A 97 14.72 -10.57 -10.70
CA ILE A 97 14.01 -10.05 -9.52
C ILE A 97 14.86 -10.10 -8.25
N SER A 98 14.65 -9.11 -7.38
CA SER A 98 15.27 -9.10 -6.06
C SER A 98 14.55 -10.05 -5.10
N ARG A 99 15.28 -10.54 -4.09
CA ARG A 99 14.72 -11.35 -2.99
C ARG A 99 13.53 -10.68 -2.30
N ALA A 100 13.59 -9.37 -2.10
CA ALA A 100 12.52 -8.59 -1.48
C ALA A 100 11.30 -8.48 -2.39
N THR A 101 11.51 -8.28 -3.69
CA THR A 101 10.45 -8.25 -4.71
C THR A 101 9.74 -9.60 -4.74
N LEU A 102 10.49 -10.70 -4.83
CA LEU A 102 9.93 -12.05 -4.78
C LEU A 102 9.07 -12.23 -3.53
N ASN A 103 9.60 -11.89 -2.35
CA ASN A 103 8.89 -12.04 -1.08
C ASN A 103 7.58 -11.24 -0.99
N ARG A 104 7.46 -10.10 -1.69
CA ARG A 104 6.22 -9.30 -1.75
C ARG A 104 5.12 -9.98 -2.59
N TYR A 105 5.50 -10.75 -3.60
CA TYR A 105 4.56 -11.46 -4.49
C TYR A 105 4.19 -12.86 -4.00
N LEU A 106 4.93 -13.37 -3.02
CA LEU A 106 4.62 -14.64 -2.38
C LEU A 106 3.39 -14.52 -1.48
N ARG A 107 2.44 -15.43 -1.64
CA ARG A 107 1.29 -15.50 -0.73
C ARG A 107 1.78 -15.78 0.70
N PRO A 108 1.18 -15.15 1.74
CA PRO A 108 1.47 -15.50 3.12
C PRO A 108 1.19 -16.98 3.29
N ALA A 109 2.12 -17.73 3.86
CA ALA A 109 2.06 -19.19 3.97
C ALA A 109 1.05 -19.69 5.02
N HIS A 110 -0.11 -19.04 5.10
CA HIS A 110 -1.00 -19.04 6.26
C HIS A 110 -2.11 -20.11 6.22
N GLU A 111 -2.24 -20.89 5.14
CA GLU A 111 -3.24 -21.97 5.11
C GLU A 111 -2.66 -23.38 5.37
N GLY A 112 -1.36 -23.60 5.15
CA GLY A 112 -0.74 -24.94 5.29
C GLY A 112 0.30 -25.12 6.40
N ARG A 113 0.74 -24.06 7.09
CA ARG A 113 1.81 -24.14 8.12
C ARG A 113 1.33 -24.19 9.56
N LYS A 114 0.04 -24.39 9.83
CA LYS A 114 -0.47 -24.42 11.22
C LYS A 114 -0.09 -25.69 11.99
N SER A 115 0.46 -26.72 11.33
CA SER A 115 0.81 -28.00 11.95
C SER A 115 2.31 -28.28 12.11
N ALA A 116 3.19 -27.35 11.73
CA ALA A 116 4.63 -27.50 11.99
C ALA A 116 5.04 -26.59 13.15
N ALA A 117 5.31 -27.21 14.31
CA ALA A 117 5.84 -26.54 15.48
C ALA A 117 7.09 -25.72 15.12
N PRO A 118 7.26 -24.50 15.66
CA PRO A 118 8.45 -23.71 15.41
C PRO A 118 9.65 -24.43 16.03
N GLN A 119 10.55 -24.97 15.21
CA GLN A 119 11.87 -25.36 15.69
C GLN A 119 12.64 -24.09 16.02
N GLY A 120 12.67 -23.77 17.32
CA GLY A 120 13.50 -22.71 17.87
C GLY A 120 14.97 -23.03 17.57
N LYS A 121 15.55 -22.30 16.63
CA LYS A 121 17.00 -22.19 16.53
C LYS A 121 17.46 -21.30 17.68
N GLU A 122 17.99 -21.94 18.73
CA GLU A 122 18.64 -21.26 19.84
C GLU A 122 19.69 -20.29 19.27
N SER A 123 19.54 -19.02 19.61
CA SER A 123 20.52 -18.01 19.28
C SER A 123 21.75 -18.27 20.16
N VAL A 124 22.86 -18.68 19.54
CA VAL A 124 24.16 -18.76 20.22
C VAL A 124 24.51 -17.35 20.69
N LYS A 125 24.48 -17.19 22.02
CA LYS A 125 24.79 -15.96 22.74
C LYS A 125 26.19 -15.48 22.37
N GLY A 126 26.29 -14.24 21.88
CA GLY A 126 27.55 -13.60 21.51
C GLY A 126 28.56 -13.64 22.66
N ARG A 127 29.79 -14.06 22.34
CA ARG A 127 30.94 -13.96 23.25
C ARG A 127 31.47 -12.53 23.26
N GLY A 128 31.91 -12.11 24.44
CA GLY A 128 32.13 -10.73 24.85
C GLY A 128 33.12 -9.92 24.01
N CYS A 129 32.86 -8.62 23.98
CA CYS A 129 33.88 -7.61 23.71
C CYS A 129 34.96 -7.68 24.80
N ALA A 130 36.21 -7.91 24.39
CA ALA A 130 37.38 -7.63 25.22
C ALA A 130 37.77 -6.15 25.04
N PRO A 131 38.23 -5.46 26.10
CA PRO A 131 38.78 -4.12 25.96
C PRO A 131 40.18 -4.18 25.31
N ILE A 132 40.42 -3.24 24.41
CA ILE A 132 41.68 -3.05 23.67
C ILE A 132 42.67 -2.30 24.60
N PRO A 133 43.98 -2.64 24.60
CA PRO A 133 45.01 -1.98 25.41
C PRO A 133 45.25 -0.51 25.03
#